data_AF-A0A916RXZ1-F1
#
_entry.id   AF-A0A916RXZ1-F1
#
_cell.length_a   1.000
_cell.length_b   1.000
_cell.length_c   1.000
_cell.angle_alpha   90.00
_cell.angle_beta   90.00
_cell.angle_gamma   90.00
#
_symmetry.space_group_name_H-M   'P 1'
#
loop_
_entity.id
_entity.type
_entity.pdbx_description
1 polymer ?
#
loop_
_entity_poly.entity_id
_entity_poly.type
_entity_poly.pdbx_seq_one_letter_code
_entity_poly.pdbx_strand_id
1 'polypeptide(L)'
;MIDAAMIWNEPNNKSHWDPEIDPDWSRFAEMAILAADAIADANPNLTKVLGGIAPIDPAFIQRMKDFGVLDHVDAVAVHGFPLDWNLWQIHEWPQKLAEIRAVTNLPLWVSEVGISTFGAEEVQVWGLNRTAELLRGRADRIQWYSLFDLPSSWEATTRHREAEGSSYYRHFYMGLLREDGTPKPALEHFARLTPEFGIVQWFHYEDHRLYDAVKWMKRLGVTHVRTGLSWADSFRPNALDWFDRQMEALADFSVTATFCFTPEHRGFNQHHTSAPLVPDEFASFCASMIRRYAPADASLLSAAE
;
A
#
# COMPACT_ATOMS: atom_id res chain seq x y z
N MET A 1 3.51 15.63 -3.56
CA MET A 1 3.64 15.57 -2.09
C MET A 1 2.67 14.52 -1.53
N ILE A 2 2.81 14.10 -0.27
CA ILE A 2 1.87 13.15 0.36
C ILE A 2 0.48 13.78 0.45
N ASP A 3 -0.54 13.05 -0.01
CA ASP A 3 -1.96 13.42 0.12
C ASP A 3 -2.71 12.50 1.09
N ALA A 4 -2.16 11.29 1.33
CA ALA A 4 -2.76 10.29 2.18
C ALA A 4 -1.70 9.47 2.94
N ALA A 5 -2.04 9.13 4.19
CA ALA A 5 -1.24 8.28 5.06
C ALA A 5 -1.97 6.95 5.27
N MET A 6 -1.40 5.86 4.77
CA MET A 6 -1.94 4.52 4.94
C MET A 6 -1.28 3.83 6.14
N ILE A 7 -2.11 3.39 7.07
CA ILE A 7 -1.71 2.74 8.31
C ILE A 7 -1.64 1.23 8.06
N TRP A 8 -0.42 0.74 7.89
CA TRP A 8 -0.07 -0.65 7.57
C TRP A 8 -0.36 -1.13 6.15
N ASN A 9 0.20 -2.30 5.81
CA ASN A 9 -0.02 -3.02 4.55
C ASN A 9 -0.58 -4.42 4.88
N GLU A 10 -1.72 -4.81 4.30
CA GLU A 10 -2.34 -6.14 4.50
C GLU A 10 -2.40 -6.61 5.98
N PRO A 11 -2.97 -5.82 6.93
CA PRO A 11 -2.98 -6.16 8.36
C PRO A 11 -3.77 -7.44 8.70
N ASN A 12 -4.56 -7.98 7.78
CA ASN A 12 -5.24 -9.26 7.91
C ASN A 12 -4.47 -10.44 7.26
N ASN A 13 -3.24 -10.22 6.78
CA ASN A 13 -2.39 -11.24 6.18
C ASN A 13 -1.24 -11.62 7.12
N LYS A 14 -1.07 -12.93 7.39
CA LYS A 14 0.03 -13.45 8.23
C LYS A 14 1.44 -13.03 7.75
N SER A 15 1.58 -12.76 6.45
CA SER A 15 2.79 -12.25 5.80
C SER A 15 3.15 -10.82 6.20
N HIS A 16 2.25 -10.10 6.88
CA HIS A 16 2.39 -8.69 7.20
C HIS A 16 1.98 -8.35 8.64
N TRP A 17 1.16 -9.17 9.31
CA TRP A 17 0.82 -9.06 10.73
C TRP A 17 0.67 -10.45 11.34
N ASP A 18 1.31 -10.73 12.48
CA ASP A 18 1.39 -12.06 13.08
C ASP A 18 0.13 -12.42 13.92
N PRO A 19 -0.75 -13.33 13.45
CA PRO A 19 -1.96 -13.71 14.17
C PRO A 19 -1.70 -14.64 15.36
N GLU A 20 -0.49 -15.17 15.56
CA GLU A 20 -0.16 -15.93 16.78
C GLU A 20 0.09 -15.00 17.97
N ILE A 21 0.51 -13.75 17.70
CA ILE A 21 0.75 -12.69 18.70
C ILE A 21 -0.52 -11.87 18.96
N ASP A 22 -1.33 -11.65 17.93
CA ASP A 22 -2.51 -10.78 17.95
C ASP A 22 -3.71 -11.45 17.24
N PRO A 23 -4.26 -12.54 17.80
CA PRO A 23 -5.23 -13.42 17.12
C PRO A 23 -6.62 -12.79 16.89
N ASP A 24 -6.93 -11.67 17.53
CA ASP A 24 -8.18 -10.93 17.38
C ASP A 24 -8.00 -9.52 16.80
N TRP A 25 -6.77 -9.14 16.44
CA TRP A 25 -6.36 -7.81 15.97
C TRP A 25 -6.55 -6.66 16.98
N SER A 26 -6.65 -6.96 18.27
CA SER A 26 -6.79 -5.93 19.32
C SER A 26 -5.55 -5.05 19.44
N ARG A 27 -4.34 -5.61 19.30
CA ARG A 27 -3.09 -4.83 19.32
C ARG A 27 -2.92 -4.00 18.05
N PHE A 28 -3.32 -4.56 16.91
CA PHE A 28 -3.35 -3.82 15.65
C PHE A 28 -4.28 -2.61 15.74
N ALA A 29 -5.47 -2.79 16.31
CA ALA A 29 -6.44 -1.72 16.47
C ALA A 29 -5.93 -0.58 17.38
N GLU A 30 -5.35 -0.92 18.54
CA GLU A 30 -4.70 0.05 19.43
C GLU A 30 -3.60 0.84 18.70
N MET A 31 -2.69 0.15 18.01
CA MET A 31 -1.62 0.76 17.23
C MET A 31 -2.17 1.65 16.09
N ALA A 32 -3.23 1.22 15.41
CA ALA A 32 -3.81 1.94 14.29
C ALA A 32 -4.52 3.23 14.73
N ILE A 33 -5.21 3.21 15.87
CA ILE A 33 -5.82 4.41 16.48
C ILE A 33 -4.74 5.42 16.86
N LEU A 34 -3.73 4.99 17.62
CA LEU A 34 -2.63 5.87 18.04
C LEU A 34 -1.89 6.48 16.83
N ALA A 35 -1.66 5.69 15.78
CA ALA A 35 -1.04 6.20 14.55
C ALA A 35 -1.94 7.19 13.81
N ALA A 36 -3.26 6.95 13.73
CA ALA A 36 -4.21 7.85 13.09
C ALA A 36 -4.29 9.21 13.81
N ASP A 37 -4.37 9.20 15.14
CA ASP A 37 -4.38 10.42 15.96
C ASP A 37 -3.07 11.20 15.81
N ALA A 38 -1.92 10.50 15.90
CA ALA A 38 -0.61 11.14 15.74
C ALA A 38 -0.38 11.70 14.31
N ILE A 39 -1.01 11.11 13.28
CA ILE A 39 -1.06 11.68 11.92
C ILE A 39 -1.95 12.93 11.89
N ALA A 40 -3.13 12.90 12.50
CA ALA A 40 -4.04 14.04 12.55
C ALA A 40 -3.42 15.25 13.28
N ASP A 41 -2.75 15.01 14.41
CA ASP A 41 -1.98 16.03 15.15
C ASP A 41 -0.80 16.61 14.34
N ALA A 42 -0.23 15.82 13.42
CA ALA A 42 0.88 16.26 12.57
C ALA A 42 0.39 17.04 11.34
N ASN A 43 -0.70 16.61 10.71
CA ASN A 43 -1.40 17.34 9.66
C ASN A 43 -2.86 16.84 9.52
N PRO A 44 -3.87 17.60 9.98
CA PRO A 44 -5.27 17.16 9.97
C PRO A 44 -5.90 17.12 8.57
N ASN A 45 -5.23 17.68 7.55
CA ASN A 45 -5.74 17.72 6.17
C ASN A 45 -5.41 16.46 5.36
N LEU A 46 -4.64 15.52 5.89
CA LEU A 46 -4.28 14.29 5.19
C LEU A 46 -5.36 13.22 5.33
N THR A 47 -5.61 12.49 4.24
CA THR A 47 -6.50 11.32 4.28
C THR A 47 -5.79 10.17 5.00
N LYS A 48 -6.29 9.79 6.17
CA LYS A 48 -5.86 8.63 6.97
C LYS A 48 -6.58 7.40 6.44
N VAL A 49 -5.83 6.37 6.06
CA VAL A 49 -6.38 5.17 5.40
C VAL A 49 -6.05 3.93 6.19
N LEU A 50 -7.06 3.13 6.54
CA LEU A 50 -6.83 1.79 7.08
C LEU A 50 -6.17 0.91 6.00
N GLY A 51 -5.05 0.28 6.37
CA GLY A 51 -4.20 -0.53 5.48
C GLY A 51 -4.97 -1.51 4.61
N GLY A 52 -4.65 -1.54 3.31
CA GLY A 52 -5.37 -2.33 2.33
C GLY A 52 -5.32 -3.82 2.62
N ILE A 53 -6.49 -4.47 2.67
CA ILE A 53 -6.62 -5.86 3.13
C ILE A 53 -6.47 -6.90 2.00
N ALA A 54 -5.79 -8.01 2.31
CA ALA A 54 -5.64 -9.18 1.44
C ALA A 54 -5.64 -10.47 2.28
N PRO A 55 -6.65 -11.35 2.17
CA PRO A 55 -7.81 -11.29 1.27
C PRO A 55 -8.77 -10.14 1.59
N ILE A 56 -9.68 -9.86 0.66
CA ILE A 56 -10.82 -8.97 0.90
C ILE A 56 -11.77 -9.65 1.88
N ASP A 57 -11.93 -9.07 3.06
CA ASP A 57 -12.71 -9.63 4.17
C ASP A 57 -13.54 -8.53 4.90
N PRO A 58 -14.88 -8.55 4.81
CA PRO A 58 -15.72 -7.64 5.56
C PRO A 58 -15.76 -7.92 7.07
N ALA A 59 -15.41 -9.13 7.52
CA ALA A 59 -15.36 -9.44 8.95
C ALA A 59 -14.20 -8.72 9.65
N PHE A 60 -13.03 -8.62 9.00
CA PHE A 60 -11.93 -7.77 9.47
C PHE A 60 -12.34 -6.28 9.56
N ILE A 61 -13.01 -5.73 8.55
CA ILE A 61 -13.47 -4.33 8.59
C ILE A 61 -14.49 -4.11 9.72
N GLN A 62 -15.42 -5.05 9.95
CA GLN A 62 -16.33 -5.00 11.09
C GLN A 62 -15.59 -5.13 12.42
N ARG A 63 -14.56 -5.98 12.53
CA ARG A 63 -13.70 -6.08 13.73
C ARG A 63 -13.01 -4.76 14.06
N MET A 64 -12.43 -4.11 13.05
CA MET A 64 -11.78 -2.81 13.21
C MET A 64 -12.78 -1.72 13.62
N LYS A 65 -14.02 -1.79 13.12
CA LYS A 65 -15.12 -0.93 13.56
C LYS A 65 -15.54 -1.18 15.01
N ASP A 66 -15.63 -2.44 15.42
CA ASP A 66 -15.99 -2.82 16.79
C ASP A 66 -14.94 -2.38 17.83
N PHE A 67 -13.67 -2.24 17.41
CA PHE A 67 -12.60 -1.64 18.21
C PHE A 67 -12.47 -0.11 18.08
N GLY A 68 -13.31 0.55 17.28
CA GLY A 68 -13.31 2.01 17.11
C GLY A 68 -12.33 2.57 16.06
N VAL A 69 -11.48 1.75 15.42
CA VAL A 69 -10.47 2.21 14.44
C VAL A 69 -11.09 3.05 13.30
N LEU A 70 -12.31 2.69 12.90
CA LEU A 70 -13.06 3.33 11.81
C LEU A 70 -13.51 4.76 12.14
N ASP A 71 -13.48 5.17 13.42
CA ASP A 71 -13.79 6.53 13.84
C ASP A 71 -12.58 7.48 13.73
N HIS A 72 -11.37 6.92 13.53
CA HIS A 72 -10.10 7.67 13.44
C HIS A 72 -9.52 7.73 12.01
N VAL A 73 -10.09 6.99 11.05
CA VAL A 73 -9.64 6.97 9.63
C VAL A 73 -10.70 7.51 8.68
N ASP A 74 -10.25 8.09 7.57
CA ASP A 74 -11.13 8.73 6.57
C ASP A 74 -11.46 7.80 5.40
N ALA A 75 -10.74 6.68 5.23
CA ALA A 75 -10.97 5.70 4.17
C ALA A 75 -10.55 4.28 4.59
N VAL A 76 -11.13 3.27 3.93
CA VAL A 76 -10.69 1.86 3.98
C VAL A 76 -10.17 1.42 2.62
N ALA A 77 -9.27 0.44 2.60
CA ALA A 77 -8.70 -0.07 1.36
C ALA A 77 -8.73 -1.60 1.24
N VAL A 78 -8.68 -2.09 0.00
CA VAL A 78 -8.66 -3.52 -0.36
C VAL A 78 -7.61 -3.79 -1.43
N HIS A 79 -7.03 -4.99 -1.40
CA HIS A 79 -6.13 -5.48 -2.44
C HIS A 79 -6.77 -6.64 -3.22
N GLY A 80 -6.42 -6.80 -4.50
CA GLY A 80 -6.95 -7.91 -5.31
C GLY A 80 -6.03 -8.39 -6.44
N PHE A 81 -5.84 -9.70 -6.47
CA PHE A 81 -5.00 -10.46 -7.40
C PHE A 81 -5.74 -11.74 -7.88
N PRO A 82 -6.91 -11.59 -8.55
CA PRO A 82 -7.83 -12.69 -8.86
C PRO A 82 -7.36 -13.67 -9.94
N LEU A 83 -6.22 -13.43 -10.59
CA LEU A 83 -5.59 -14.39 -11.53
C LEU A 83 -4.35 -15.07 -10.96
N ASP A 84 -3.99 -14.77 -9.69
CA ASP A 84 -2.71 -15.11 -9.11
C ASP A 84 -2.83 -15.90 -7.80
N TRP A 85 -3.27 -15.26 -6.71
CA TRP A 85 -3.36 -15.91 -5.38
C TRP A 85 -4.67 -15.68 -4.62
N ASN A 86 -5.61 -14.89 -5.16
CA ASN A 86 -6.96 -14.85 -4.60
C ASN A 86 -7.82 -16.03 -5.10
N LEU A 87 -8.70 -16.52 -4.22
CA LEU A 87 -9.58 -17.66 -4.46
C LEU A 87 -10.97 -17.24 -4.98
N TRP A 88 -11.03 -16.18 -5.78
CA TRP A 88 -12.24 -15.64 -6.40
C TRP A 88 -11.93 -15.10 -7.80
N GLN A 89 -12.90 -15.17 -8.70
CA GLN A 89 -12.74 -14.82 -10.11
C GLN A 89 -12.78 -13.30 -10.34
N ILE A 90 -12.02 -12.79 -11.31
CA ILE A 90 -11.95 -11.35 -11.60
C ILE A 90 -13.32 -10.66 -11.76
N HIS A 91 -14.33 -11.37 -12.29
CA HIS A 91 -15.70 -10.87 -12.45
C HIS A 91 -16.44 -10.59 -11.13
N GLU A 92 -15.97 -11.13 -10.01
CA GLU A 92 -16.54 -10.93 -8.66
C GLU A 92 -16.08 -9.61 -8.02
N TRP A 93 -15.17 -8.85 -8.65
CA TRP A 93 -14.73 -7.52 -8.17
C TRP A 93 -15.88 -6.61 -7.70
N PRO A 94 -16.98 -6.40 -8.46
CA PRO A 94 -18.09 -5.56 -8.00
C PRO A 94 -18.79 -6.10 -6.74
N GLN A 95 -18.87 -7.42 -6.59
CA GLN A 95 -19.42 -8.06 -5.39
C GLN A 95 -18.46 -7.87 -4.20
N LYS A 96 -17.15 -8.04 -4.40
CA LYS A 96 -16.15 -7.84 -3.34
C LYS A 96 -16.14 -6.40 -2.80
N LEU A 97 -16.33 -5.40 -3.66
CA LEU A 97 -16.52 -4.01 -3.21
C LEU A 97 -17.86 -3.82 -2.48
N ALA A 98 -18.94 -4.46 -2.93
CA ALA A 98 -20.25 -4.40 -2.27
C ALA A 98 -20.24 -5.05 -0.87
N GLU A 99 -19.53 -6.17 -0.69
CA GLU A 99 -19.34 -6.84 0.60
C GLU A 99 -18.69 -5.91 1.64
N ILE A 100 -17.71 -5.10 1.24
CA ILE A 100 -17.07 -4.11 2.13
C ILE A 100 -17.97 -2.89 2.38
N ARG A 101 -18.62 -2.36 1.33
CA ARG A 101 -19.60 -1.26 1.46
C ARG A 101 -20.84 -1.62 2.29
N ALA A 102 -21.07 -2.91 2.57
CA ALA A 102 -22.14 -3.35 3.48
C ALA A 102 -21.81 -3.17 4.97
N VAL A 103 -20.52 -3.06 5.34
CA VAL A 103 -20.07 -2.93 6.75
C VAL A 103 -19.53 -1.54 7.11
N THR A 104 -19.11 -0.74 6.12
CA THR A 104 -18.65 0.65 6.31
C THR A 104 -19.19 1.61 5.25
N ASN A 105 -19.39 2.87 5.66
CA ASN A 105 -19.76 3.99 4.79
C ASN A 105 -18.56 4.84 4.35
N LEU A 106 -17.35 4.53 4.82
CA LEU A 106 -16.16 5.27 4.42
C LEU A 106 -15.84 5.07 2.92
N PRO A 107 -15.18 6.04 2.26
CA PRO A 107 -14.52 5.86 0.96
C PRO A 107 -13.75 4.54 0.88
N LEU A 108 -13.87 3.85 -0.27
CA LEU A 108 -13.31 2.53 -0.48
C LEU A 108 -12.29 2.55 -1.62
N TRP A 109 -11.04 2.31 -1.28
CA TRP A 109 -9.91 2.34 -2.20
C TRP A 109 -9.51 0.93 -2.63
N VAL A 110 -9.20 0.73 -3.91
CA VAL A 110 -8.41 -0.41 -4.37
C VAL A 110 -6.96 0.04 -4.40
N SER A 111 -6.31 -0.01 -3.23
CA SER A 111 -4.94 0.49 -3.04
C SER A 111 -3.87 -0.44 -3.61
N GLU A 112 -4.23 -1.63 -4.07
CA GLU A 112 -3.34 -2.53 -4.80
C GLU A 112 -4.17 -3.50 -5.66
N VAL A 113 -3.96 -3.46 -6.97
CA VAL A 113 -4.49 -4.48 -7.89
C VAL A 113 -3.47 -4.76 -8.98
N GLY A 114 -3.21 -6.03 -9.24
CA GLY A 114 -2.19 -6.44 -10.19
C GLY A 114 -2.47 -7.81 -10.77
N ILE A 115 -1.83 -8.10 -11.90
CA ILE A 115 -1.92 -9.40 -12.59
C ILE A 115 -0.53 -9.79 -13.09
N SER A 116 -0.09 -10.99 -12.72
CA SER A 116 1.24 -11.50 -13.07
C SER A 116 1.35 -11.92 -14.54
N THR A 117 2.49 -11.62 -15.16
CA THR A 117 2.86 -12.15 -16.48
C THR A 117 3.57 -13.51 -16.43
N PHE A 118 3.66 -14.16 -15.26
CA PHE A 118 4.38 -15.43 -15.08
C PHE A 118 3.99 -16.53 -16.08
N GLY A 119 2.71 -16.60 -16.48
CA GLY A 119 2.24 -17.54 -17.49
C GLY A 119 2.42 -17.05 -18.94
N ALA A 120 2.08 -15.78 -19.19
CA ALA A 120 2.24 -15.08 -20.47
C ALA A 120 2.00 -13.56 -20.27
N GLU A 121 2.60 -12.71 -21.10
CA GLU A 121 2.47 -11.24 -20.96
C GLU A 121 1.08 -10.72 -21.39
N GLU A 122 0.43 -11.41 -22.33
CA GLU A 122 -0.91 -11.10 -22.83
C GLU A 122 -1.99 -11.24 -21.75
N VAL A 123 -1.76 -12.06 -20.72
CA VAL A 123 -2.69 -12.23 -19.58
C VAL A 123 -2.81 -10.92 -18.80
N GLN A 124 -1.71 -10.19 -18.62
CA GLN A 124 -1.72 -8.88 -17.95
C GLN A 124 -2.42 -7.83 -18.82
N VAL A 125 -2.31 -7.90 -20.15
CA VAL A 125 -3.08 -7.01 -21.06
C VAL A 125 -4.58 -7.24 -20.88
N TRP A 126 -5.06 -8.48 -21.02
CA TRP A 126 -6.48 -8.80 -20.84
C TRP A 126 -6.96 -8.42 -19.45
N GLY A 127 -6.20 -8.81 -18.43
CA GLY A 127 -6.50 -8.61 -17.03
C GLY A 127 -6.56 -7.14 -16.60
N LEU A 128 -5.64 -6.30 -17.09
CA LEU A 128 -5.65 -4.86 -16.84
C LEU A 128 -6.89 -4.20 -17.41
N ASN A 129 -7.21 -4.47 -18.68
CA ASN A 129 -8.42 -3.92 -19.31
C ASN A 129 -9.68 -4.35 -18.55
N ARG A 130 -9.78 -5.65 -18.18
CA ARG A 130 -10.92 -6.21 -17.46
C ARG A 130 -11.05 -5.65 -16.04
N THR A 131 -9.94 -5.47 -15.34
CA THR A 131 -9.88 -4.78 -14.05
C THR A 131 -10.43 -3.35 -14.18
N ALA A 132 -10.01 -2.62 -15.21
CA ALA A 132 -10.45 -1.25 -15.45
C ALA A 132 -11.95 -1.15 -15.82
N GLU A 133 -12.54 -2.14 -16.50
CA GLU A 133 -13.99 -2.21 -16.72
C GLU A 133 -14.79 -2.45 -15.42
N LEU A 134 -14.22 -3.24 -14.51
CA LEU A 134 -14.89 -3.70 -13.30
C LEU A 134 -14.72 -2.74 -12.11
N LEU A 135 -13.64 -1.96 -12.06
CA LEU A 135 -13.36 -1.04 -10.94
C LEU A 135 -13.75 0.42 -11.19
N ARG A 136 -13.71 0.90 -12.45
CA ARG A 136 -13.99 2.32 -12.73
C ARG A 136 -15.40 2.72 -12.31
N GLY A 137 -15.50 3.85 -11.64
CA GLY A 137 -16.73 4.34 -11.00
C GLY A 137 -17.24 3.52 -9.82
N ARG A 138 -16.48 2.54 -9.29
CA ARG A 138 -16.88 1.70 -8.14
C ARG A 138 -15.96 1.82 -6.91
N ALA A 139 -14.73 2.28 -7.10
CA ALA A 139 -13.77 2.57 -6.04
C ALA A 139 -13.28 4.02 -6.16
N ASP A 140 -12.99 4.64 -5.01
CA ASP A 140 -12.70 6.07 -4.89
C ASP A 140 -11.24 6.41 -5.23
N ARG A 141 -10.35 5.40 -5.17
CA ARG A 141 -8.97 5.41 -5.69
C ARG A 141 -8.63 4.00 -6.20
N ILE A 142 -7.94 3.88 -7.33
CA ILE A 142 -7.49 2.59 -7.89
C ILE A 142 -5.99 2.69 -8.22
N GLN A 143 -5.19 1.74 -7.73
CA GLN A 143 -3.73 1.79 -7.87
C GLN A 143 -3.19 0.44 -8.37
N TRP A 144 -2.51 0.45 -9.51
CA TRP A 144 -2.00 -0.75 -10.16
C TRP A 144 -0.64 -1.18 -9.59
N TYR A 145 -0.51 -2.46 -9.24
CA TYR A 145 0.74 -3.09 -8.83
C TYR A 145 1.30 -3.97 -9.97
N SER A 146 2.49 -3.73 -10.51
CA SER A 146 3.50 -2.70 -10.17
C SER A 146 4.02 -1.98 -11.41
N LEU A 147 4.91 -1.00 -11.25
CA LEU A 147 5.62 -0.42 -12.39
C LEU A 147 6.72 -1.37 -12.89
N PHE A 148 7.61 -1.84 -12.01
CA PHE A 148 8.66 -2.79 -12.33
C PHE A 148 8.36 -4.18 -11.76
N ASP A 149 8.80 -5.20 -12.47
CA ASP A 149 9.02 -6.53 -11.92
C ASP A 149 9.98 -6.47 -10.72
N LEU A 150 9.75 -7.36 -9.75
CA LEU A 150 10.68 -7.56 -8.65
C LEU A 150 11.90 -8.32 -9.19
N PRO A 151 13.14 -7.85 -8.93
CA PRO A 151 14.32 -8.53 -9.42
C PRO A 151 14.38 -9.98 -8.95
N SER A 152 14.65 -10.90 -9.86
CA SER A 152 14.76 -12.34 -9.59
C SER A 152 15.87 -12.71 -8.60
N SER A 153 16.82 -11.79 -8.39
CA SER A 153 17.90 -11.88 -7.40
C SER A 153 17.52 -11.37 -6.00
N TRP A 154 16.36 -10.73 -5.85
CA TRP A 154 15.88 -10.20 -4.58
C TRP A 154 14.89 -11.17 -3.92
N GLU A 155 14.84 -11.19 -2.60
CA GLU A 155 13.82 -11.96 -1.89
C GLU A 155 12.46 -11.25 -1.95
N ALA A 156 11.40 -12.01 -2.23
CA ALA A 156 10.04 -11.56 -2.01
C ALA A 156 9.78 -11.55 -0.48
N THR A 157 10.18 -10.47 0.18
CA THR A 157 10.44 -10.38 1.64
C THR A 157 9.31 -10.88 2.55
N THR A 158 8.06 -10.87 2.07
CA THR A 158 6.87 -11.26 2.84
C THR A 158 6.28 -12.62 2.42
N ARG A 159 6.98 -13.38 1.58
CA ARG A 159 6.43 -14.57 0.88
C ARG A 159 7.31 -15.81 1.05
N HIS A 160 6.68 -16.97 1.26
CA HIS A 160 7.37 -18.21 1.61
C HIS A 160 7.32 -19.23 0.46
N ARG A 161 8.44 -19.39 -0.25
CA ARG A 161 8.58 -20.26 -1.44
C ARG A 161 8.05 -21.68 -1.24
N GLU A 162 8.28 -22.27 -0.07
CA GLU A 162 7.86 -23.64 0.25
C GLU A 162 6.35 -23.76 0.53
N ALA A 163 5.69 -22.68 0.97
CA ALA A 163 4.26 -22.67 1.30
C ALA A 163 3.37 -22.19 0.14
N GLU A 164 3.90 -21.35 -0.77
CA GLU A 164 3.13 -20.73 -1.86
C GLU A 164 3.23 -21.46 -3.21
N GLY A 165 4.15 -22.41 -3.35
CA GLY A 165 4.30 -23.22 -4.56
C GLY A 165 4.57 -22.37 -5.80
N SER A 166 3.77 -22.54 -6.86
CA SER A 166 3.92 -21.74 -8.09
C SER A 166 3.51 -20.29 -7.93
N SER A 167 2.68 -19.95 -6.94
CA SER A 167 2.26 -18.57 -6.67
C SER A 167 3.42 -17.69 -6.20
N TYR A 168 4.44 -18.28 -5.56
CA TYR A 168 5.67 -17.56 -5.18
C TYR A 168 6.34 -16.88 -6.38
N TYR A 169 6.40 -17.55 -7.53
CA TYR A 169 7.07 -16.99 -8.71
C TYR A 169 6.27 -15.85 -9.35
N ARG A 170 4.96 -15.74 -9.09
CA ARG A 170 4.11 -14.70 -9.68
C ARG A 170 4.48 -13.30 -9.20
N HIS A 171 4.96 -13.17 -7.96
CA HIS A 171 5.41 -11.91 -7.37
C HIS A 171 6.52 -11.22 -8.17
N PHE A 172 7.33 -12.00 -8.91
CA PHE A 172 8.43 -11.48 -9.74
C PHE A 172 7.99 -10.91 -11.09
N TYR A 173 6.73 -11.09 -11.50
CA TYR A 173 6.25 -10.77 -12.84
C TYR A 173 5.05 -9.81 -12.85
N MET A 174 4.89 -8.98 -11.81
CA MET A 174 3.76 -8.06 -11.62
C MET A 174 3.90 -6.71 -12.35
N GLY A 175 5.10 -6.36 -12.80
CA GLY A 175 5.40 -5.06 -13.41
C GLY A 175 4.78 -4.86 -14.78
N LEU A 176 4.53 -3.59 -15.13
CA LEU A 176 4.31 -3.12 -16.51
C LEU A 176 5.63 -3.02 -17.30
N LEU A 177 6.76 -2.97 -16.59
CA LEU A 177 8.13 -3.05 -17.06
C LEU A 177 8.78 -4.33 -16.50
N ARG A 178 9.71 -4.93 -17.25
CA ARG A 178 10.56 -6.03 -16.76
C ARG A 178 11.62 -5.52 -15.78
N GLU A 179 12.38 -6.44 -15.17
CA GLU A 179 13.48 -6.15 -14.23
C GLU A 179 14.48 -5.12 -14.80
N ASP A 180 14.76 -5.21 -16.10
CA ASP A 180 15.68 -4.33 -16.87
C ASP A 180 15.04 -3.01 -17.34
N GLY A 181 13.78 -2.75 -16.99
CA GLY A 181 13.03 -1.57 -17.43
C GLY A 181 12.48 -1.65 -18.85
N THR A 182 12.59 -2.77 -19.55
CA THR A 182 11.96 -2.94 -20.87
C THR A 182 10.43 -3.03 -20.76
N PRO A 183 9.66 -2.32 -21.62
CA PRO A 183 8.20 -2.39 -21.64
C PRO A 183 7.63 -3.79 -21.85
N LYS A 184 6.59 -4.13 -21.09
CA LYS A 184 5.65 -5.21 -21.44
C LYS A 184 4.46 -4.65 -22.23
N PRO A 185 3.73 -5.50 -22.99
CA PRO A 185 2.55 -5.09 -23.76
C PRO A 185 1.46 -4.33 -22.96
N ALA A 186 1.30 -4.63 -21.67
CA ALA A 186 0.31 -3.96 -20.83
C ALA A 186 0.63 -2.47 -20.54
N LEU A 187 1.88 -2.03 -20.73
CA LEU A 187 2.29 -0.64 -20.49
C LEU A 187 1.49 0.37 -21.35
N GLU A 188 1.28 0.07 -22.63
CA GLU A 188 0.50 0.91 -23.55
C GLU A 188 -1.00 0.90 -23.22
N HIS A 189 -1.48 -0.18 -22.62
CA HIS A 189 -2.85 -0.25 -22.10
C HIS A 189 -2.99 0.60 -20.83
N PHE A 190 -2.02 0.53 -19.91
CA PHE A 190 -2.02 1.33 -18.68
C PHE A 190 -1.95 2.84 -18.97
N ALA A 191 -1.14 3.26 -19.95
CA ALA A 191 -1.04 4.66 -20.38
C ALA A 191 -2.35 5.27 -20.92
N ARG A 192 -3.40 4.46 -21.14
CA ARG A 192 -4.76 4.91 -21.52
C ARG A 192 -5.74 4.95 -20.33
N LEU A 193 -5.28 4.56 -19.14
CA LEU A 193 -6.03 4.56 -17.88
C LEU A 193 -5.56 5.66 -16.93
N THR A 194 -4.41 6.29 -17.20
CA THR A 194 -3.95 7.47 -16.48
C THR A 194 -4.71 8.72 -16.96
N PRO A 195 -4.95 9.73 -16.10
CA PRO A 195 -4.54 9.83 -14.70
C PRO A 195 -5.50 9.15 -13.69
N GLU A 196 -6.56 8.47 -14.17
CA GLU A 196 -7.58 7.82 -13.31
C GLU A 196 -6.98 6.66 -12.48
N PHE A 197 -6.08 5.89 -13.08
CA PHE A 197 -5.32 4.84 -12.39
C PHE A 197 -3.99 5.38 -11.86
N GLY A 198 -3.75 5.18 -10.57
CA GLY A 198 -2.44 5.37 -9.94
C GLY A 198 -1.54 4.14 -10.10
N ILE A 199 -0.29 4.26 -9.64
CA ILE A 199 0.66 3.14 -9.53
C ILE A 199 1.00 2.87 -8.07
N VAL A 200 1.13 1.60 -7.72
CA VAL A 200 1.82 1.15 -6.50
C VAL A 200 3.22 0.70 -6.91
N GLN A 201 4.24 1.34 -6.36
CA GLN A 201 5.63 0.91 -6.52
C GLN A 201 6.33 1.03 -5.18
N TRP A 202 6.58 -0.11 -4.55
CA TRP A 202 7.48 -0.18 -3.41
C TRP A 202 8.91 0.01 -3.88
N PHE A 203 9.65 0.93 -3.26
CA PHE A 203 11.09 1.06 -3.43
C PHE A 203 11.76 0.40 -2.23
N HIS A 204 12.60 -0.60 -2.47
CA HIS A 204 13.46 -1.16 -1.43
C HIS A 204 14.45 -0.10 -0.93
N TYR A 205 15.05 -0.33 0.24
CA TYR A 205 16.04 0.59 0.81
C TYR A 205 17.20 0.81 -0.18
N GLU A 206 17.42 2.09 -0.55
CA GLU A 206 18.37 2.51 -1.59
C GLU A 206 18.14 1.93 -3.01
N ASP A 207 16.87 1.65 -3.39
CA ASP A 207 16.55 1.16 -4.73
C ASP A 207 17.02 2.13 -5.83
N HIS A 208 18.05 1.70 -6.56
CA HIS A 208 18.69 2.42 -7.66
C HIS A 208 17.72 2.81 -8.79
N ARG A 209 16.57 2.13 -8.91
CA ARG A 209 15.56 2.37 -9.95
C ARG A 209 14.69 3.60 -9.69
N LEU A 210 14.76 4.22 -8.51
CA LEU A 210 13.92 5.36 -8.09
C LEU A 210 13.74 6.43 -9.17
N TYR A 211 14.84 6.96 -9.72
CA TYR A 211 14.77 8.06 -10.68
C TYR A 211 14.24 7.63 -12.06
N ASP A 212 14.47 6.38 -12.46
CA ASP A 212 13.94 5.84 -13.72
C ASP A 212 12.46 5.47 -13.59
N ALA A 213 12.03 5.03 -12.41
CA ALA A 213 10.61 4.91 -12.06
C ALA A 213 9.89 6.25 -12.16
N VAL A 214 10.45 7.32 -11.59
CA VAL A 214 9.88 8.68 -11.70
C VAL A 214 9.76 9.13 -13.16
N LYS A 215 10.78 8.91 -13.99
CA LYS A 215 10.72 9.22 -15.44
C LYS A 215 9.61 8.43 -16.14
N TRP A 216 9.48 7.14 -15.85
CA TRP A 216 8.43 6.31 -16.43
C TRP A 216 7.03 6.71 -15.97
N MET A 217 6.81 6.96 -14.68
CA MET A 217 5.51 7.42 -14.16
C MET A 217 5.10 8.76 -14.79
N LYS A 218 6.02 9.72 -14.92
CA LYS A 218 5.79 10.98 -15.65
C LYS A 218 5.44 10.73 -17.13
N ARG A 219 6.17 9.85 -17.82
CA ARG A 219 5.91 9.48 -19.23
C ARG A 219 4.54 8.80 -19.41
N LEU A 220 4.08 8.04 -18.43
CA LEU A 220 2.77 7.38 -18.43
C LEU A 220 1.62 8.33 -18.05
N GLY A 221 1.89 9.56 -17.60
CA GLY A 221 0.85 10.48 -17.11
C GLY A 221 0.28 10.11 -15.74
N VAL A 222 1.01 9.32 -14.94
CA VAL A 222 0.61 8.96 -13.57
C VAL A 222 0.63 10.21 -12.70
N THR A 223 -0.46 10.44 -11.96
CA THR A 223 -0.60 11.54 -11.01
C THR A 223 -0.61 11.07 -9.55
N HIS A 224 -1.07 9.84 -9.29
CA HIS A 224 -1.17 9.26 -7.96
C HIS A 224 -0.23 8.06 -7.82
N VAL A 225 0.59 8.06 -6.77
CA VAL A 225 1.57 7.00 -6.48
C VAL A 225 1.36 6.49 -5.05
N ARG A 226 1.42 5.18 -4.84
CA ARG A 226 1.54 4.58 -3.50
C ARG A 226 2.91 3.93 -3.35
N THR A 227 3.56 4.22 -2.23
CA THR A 227 4.87 3.67 -1.83
C THR A 227 4.94 3.54 -0.31
N GLY A 228 6.08 3.12 0.21
CA GLY A 228 6.34 2.88 1.63
C GLY A 228 7.35 3.83 2.26
N LEU A 229 7.09 4.20 3.52
CA LEU A 229 8.10 4.71 4.44
C LEU A 229 8.17 3.72 5.61
N SER A 230 9.30 3.02 5.69
CA SER A 230 9.44 1.82 6.52
C SER A 230 9.99 2.14 7.92
N TRP A 231 9.22 1.89 8.98
CA TRP A 231 9.65 2.05 10.37
C TRP A 231 10.81 1.11 10.71
N ALA A 232 10.76 -0.15 10.25
CA ALA A 232 11.90 -1.06 10.31
C ALA A 232 13.16 -0.48 9.64
N ASP A 233 13.01 0.12 8.46
CA ASP A 233 14.15 0.74 7.76
C ASP A 233 14.59 2.07 8.40
N SER A 234 13.78 2.71 9.24
CA SER A 234 14.17 3.93 9.97
C SER A 234 15.30 3.70 10.99
N PHE A 235 15.65 2.44 11.27
CA PHE A 235 16.79 2.04 12.08
C PHE A 235 18.04 1.67 11.26
N ARG A 236 17.98 1.74 9.92
CA ARG A 236 19.17 1.56 9.05
C ARG A 236 20.07 2.80 9.06
N PRO A 237 21.39 2.63 8.80
CA PRO A 237 22.29 3.77 8.58
C PRO A 237 21.80 4.66 7.43
N ASN A 238 21.72 5.97 7.68
CA ASN A 238 21.30 7.01 6.73
C ASN A 238 19.82 6.95 6.29
N ALA A 239 18.92 6.37 7.11
CA ALA A 239 17.53 6.15 6.73
C ALA A 239 16.77 7.41 6.30
N LEU A 240 17.00 8.54 7.00
CA LEU A 240 16.39 9.82 6.63
C LEU A 240 16.91 10.34 5.29
N ASP A 241 18.20 10.16 4.95
CA ASP A 241 18.76 10.57 3.66
C ASP A 241 18.17 9.75 2.50
N TRP A 242 17.81 8.48 2.74
CA TRP A 242 17.05 7.67 1.79
C TRP A 242 15.59 8.15 1.65
N PHE A 243 14.89 8.36 2.76
CA PHE A 243 13.50 8.83 2.74
C PHE A 243 13.37 10.22 2.11
N ASP A 244 14.28 11.15 2.41
CA ASP A 244 14.36 12.48 1.79
C ASP A 244 14.49 12.38 0.27
N ARG A 245 15.49 11.62 -0.19
CA ARG A 245 15.73 11.32 -1.61
C ARG A 245 14.52 10.69 -2.30
N GLN A 246 13.82 9.78 -1.64
CA GLN A 246 12.59 9.16 -2.19
C GLN A 246 11.46 10.19 -2.31
N MET A 247 11.20 10.96 -1.25
CA MET A 247 10.09 11.91 -1.20
C MET A 247 10.32 13.16 -2.06
N GLU A 248 11.57 13.62 -2.20
CA GLU A 248 11.96 14.66 -3.16
C GLU A 248 11.75 14.20 -4.60
N ALA A 249 12.21 12.99 -4.96
CA ALA A 249 12.02 12.43 -6.29
C ALA A 249 10.53 12.23 -6.66
N LEU A 250 9.67 12.03 -5.65
CA LEU A 250 8.22 11.88 -5.80
C LEU A 250 7.41 13.18 -5.59
N ALA A 251 8.06 14.34 -5.44
CA ALA A 251 7.40 15.60 -5.10
C ALA A 251 6.25 15.99 -6.06
N ASP A 252 6.41 15.69 -7.36
CA ASP A 252 5.44 16.00 -8.43
C ASP A 252 4.19 15.10 -8.47
N PHE A 253 4.10 14.05 -7.64
CA PHE A 253 2.94 13.14 -7.58
C PHE A 253 2.12 13.37 -6.31
N SER A 254 0.84 13.03 -6.33
CA SER A 254 0.03 12.84 -5.11
C SER A 254 0.38 11.48 -4.51
N VAL A 255 0.98 11.47 -3.32
CA VAL A 255 1.57 10.25 -2.73
C VAL A 255 0.69 9.71 -1.59
N THR A 256 0.24 8.46 -1.72
CA THR A 256 -0.20 7.65 -0.58
C THR A 256 1.03 7.03 0.07
N ALA A 257 1.48 7.56 1.21
CA ALA A 257 2.58 6.98 1.98
C ALA A 257 2.06 5.87 2.89
N THR A 258 2.53 4.64 2.71
CA THR A 258 2.19 3.50 3.57
C THR A 258 3.22 3.34 4.68
N PHE A 259 2.78 3.36 5.93
CA PHE A 259 3.62 3.14 7.10
C PHE A 259 3.49 1.70 7.61
N CYS A 260 4.61 0.99 7.63
CA CYS A 260 4.83 -0.38 8.13
C CYS A 260 6.37 -0.54 8.21
N PHE A 261 7.03 -1.68 8.38
CA PHE A 261 6.70 -2.80 9.25
C PHE A 261 7.45 -2.62 10.59
N THR A 262 7.24 -3.49 11.57
CA THR A 262 7.87 -3.38 12.90
C THR A 262 9.39 -3.64 12.80
N PRO A 263 10.27 -2.80 13.40
CA PRO A 263 11.68 -3.13 13.54
C PRO A 263 11.84 -4.38 14.42
N GLU A 264 12.68 -5.34 14.02
CA GLU A 264 12.79 -6.65 14.69
C GLU A 264 13.03 -6.57 16.21
N HIS A 265 13.82 -5.59 16.66
CA HIS A 265 14.13 -5.37 18.08
C HIS A 265 13.03 -4.61 18.86
N ARG A 266 11.91 -4.25 18.20
CA ARG A 266 10.75 -3.55 18.76
C ARG A 266 9.46 -4.39 18.73
N GLY A 267 9.49 -5.58 18.13
CA GLY A 267 8.37 -6.54 18.15
C GLY A 267 8.41 -7.48 19.35
N PHE A 268 7.29 -8.16 19.64
CA PHE A 268 7.24 -9.28 20.59
C PHE A 268 8.13 -10.46 20.13
N ASN A 269 8.18 -10.69 18.82
CA ASN A 269 9.11 -11.58 18.13
C ASN A 269 10.09 -10.75 17.29
N GLN A 270 11.29 -11.28 17.02
CA GLN A 270 12.29 -10.66 16.13
C GLN A 270 11.89 -10.85 14.65
N HIS A 271 10.77 -10.24 14.26
CA HIS A 271 10.21 -10.35 12.93
C HIS A 271 9.37 -9.12 12.56
N HIS A 272 9.39 -8.74 11.29
CA HIS A 272 8.76 -7.50 10.81
C HIS A 272 7.22 -7.49 10.91
N THR A 273 6.59 -8.67 10.88
CA THR A 273 5.14 -8.84 11.07
C THR A 273 4.70 -8.81 12.53
N SER A 274 5.64 -8.76 13.49
CA SER A 274 5.31 -8.83 14.90
C SER A 274 4.64 -7.54 15.37
N ALA A 275 3.59 -7.66 16.19
CA ALA A 275 3.02 -6.50 16.88
C ALA A 275 4.11 -5.78 17.71
N PRO A 276 4.10 -4.44 17.78
CA PRO A 276 5.11 -3.71 18.54
C PRO A 276 4.95 -3.92 20.05
N LEU A 277 6.07 -3.88 20.76
CA LEU A 277 6.12 -3.86 22.23
C LEU A 277 5.51 -2.59 22.82
N VAL A 278 5.62 -1.48 22.09
CA VAL A 278 5.11 -0.15 22.45
C VAL A 278 4.47 0.48 21.20
N PRO A 279 3.14 0.51 21.07
CA PRO A 279 2.47 0.99 19.86
C PRO A 279 2.67 2.49 19.61
N ASP A 280 2.86 3.29 20.66
CA ASP A 280 3.17 4.74 20.60
C ASP A 280 4.42 5.07 19.77
N GLU A 281 5.37 4.14 19.63
CA GLU A 281 6.58 4.38 18.84
C GLU A 281 6.31 4.34 17.34
N PHE A 282 5.38 3.48 16.90
CA PHE A 282 4.91 3.47 15.52
C PHE A 282 4.11 4.74 15.22
N ALA A 283 3.24 5.17 16.15
CA ALA A 283 2.52 6.43 16.05
C ALA A 283 3.49 7.64 15.98
N SER A 284 4.52 7.65 16.83
CA SER A 284 5.58 8.66 16.83
C SER A 284 6.38 8.68 15.53
N PHE A 285 6.65 7.52 14.93
CA PHE A 285 7.27 7.41 13.60
C PHE A 285 6.36 8.02 12.53
N CYS A 286 5.09 7.62 12.46
CA CYS A 286 4.09 8.15 11.51
C CYS A 286 4.02 9.68 11.59
N ALA A 287 3.83 10.25 12.79
CA ALA A 287 3.80 11.70 13.00
C ALA A 287 5.10 12.39 12.59
N SER A 288 6.26 11.77 12.84
CA SER A 288 7.56 12.32 12.44
C SER A 288 7.75 12.35 10.93
N MET A 289 7.30 11.32 10.21
CA MET A 289 7.33 11.28 8.75
C MET A 289 6.36 12.30 8.15
N ILE A 290 5.15 12.44 8.71
CA ILE A 290 4.18 13.45 8.26
C ILE A 290 4.69 14.88 8.48
N ARG A 291 5.20 15.22 9.67
CA ARG A 291 5.81 16.54 9.92
C ARG A 291 6.97 16.87 8.98
N ARG A 292 7.69 15.86 8.48
CA ARG A 292 8.83 16.02 7.57
C ARG A 292 8.44 16.16 6.11
N TYR A 293 7.50 15.33 5.62
CA TYR A 293 7.20 15.21 4.19
C TYR A 293 5.82 15.74 3.78
N ALA A 294 5.00 16.14 4.75
CA ALA A 294 3.67 16.70 4.59
C ALA A 294 3.28 17.61 5.77
N PRO A 295 4.10 18.61 6.13
CA PRO A 295 3.80 19.51 7.24
C PRO A 295 2.46 20.23 7.01
N ALA A 296 1.70 20.44 8.08
CA ALA A 296 0.52 21.29 8.03
C ALA A 296 0.91 22.71 7.57
N ASP A 297 0.12 23.30 6.67
CA ASP A 297 0.35 24.67 6.21
C ASP A 297 0.02 25.66 7.33
N ALA A 298 1.05 26.33 7.85
CA ALA A 298 0.93 27.32 8.93
C ALA A 298 0.01 28.51 8.56
N SER A 299 -0.23 28.76 7.26
CA SER A 299 -1.14 29.82 6.81
C SER A 299 -2.63 29.45 6.95
N LEU A 300 -2.97 28.16 7.08
CA LEU A 300 -4.35 27.69 7.27
C LEU A 300 -4.72 27.56 8.75
N LEU A 301 -3.74 27.32 9.64
CA LEU A 301 -3.98 27.20 11.09
C LEU A 301 -4.41 28.53 11.74
N SER A 302 -3.97 29.66 11.20
CA SER A 302 -4.33 31.00 11.71
C SER A 302 -5.70 31.53 11.22
N ALA A 303 -6.42 30.76 10.42
CA ALA A 303 -7.77 31.09 9.95
C ALA A 303 -8.89 30.35 10.72
N ALA A 304 -8.53 29.58 11.75
CA ALA A 304 -9.43 28.75 12.56
C ALA A 304 -9.51 29.17 14.05
N GLU A 305 -8.84 30.27 14.42
CA GLU A 305 -8.96 30.96 15.72
C GLU A 305 -9.81 32.24 15.61
#